data_AF-A0A366XSJ2-F1
#
_entry.id   AF-A0A366XSJ2-F1
#
_cell.length_a   1.000
_cell.length_b   1.000
_cell.length_c   1.000
_cell.angle_alpha   90.00
_cell.angle_beta   90.00
_cell.angle_gamma   90.00
#
_symmetry.space_group_name_H-M   'P 1'
#
loop_
_entity.id
_entity.type
_entity.pdbx_description
1 polymer ?
#
loop_
_entity_poly.entity_id
_entity_poly.type
_entity_poly.pdbx_seq_one_letter_code
_entity_poly.pdbx_strand_id
1 'polypeptide(L)'
;MKNLNKTIIVTSIAIALTACGGGGGGSSTPAAKATMKGKAIDGYITGATAYLDVNYNGKLDSGEPSTITDENGEWTLISTGENAECSQYVPTVIMVPVGATDSDYGEVSEAYEMTFPPSFAVATNEDLLNATPLTTVVWSTIQNELTAAGTALTCANVKGNYEVRERIQSRLDEQEFRVAQRYNVTVDELYSDYIAEGNSALHAKAVALVPSMQASYADTVAIEAANPNAQLAWVEYFNGEWDERSEFAPGWYKEIYLNFGDSGWSQSTESVTDDLITVTGMVDFYKGSKETVNGLTYEWTTLFSDTVDNTRCVANEWIEQDQETGFGVRNTFTAPEVTASACDAVDWNAHVGSVAQQLTTRVKTANSNTTSQHFFTNTGDTGLAHLVKVNPANIEASELDAVNFISTDFANEDAYGAALWSRIQSVMHPSSDVAQVTTTHTNTNAWSRTTTYTNGKYVEQCSYDGGKNWTAKAGGTCEQ
;
A
#
# COMPACT_ATOMS: atom_id res chain seq x y z
N MET A 1 9.87 -27.08 -32.89
CA MET A 1 10.02 -28.48 -33.33
C MET A 1 10.43 -29.36 -32.16
N LYS A 2 9.49 -30.14 -31.61
CA LYS A 2 9.61 -31.54 -31.17
C LYS A 2 8.29 -31.93 -30.48
N ASN A 3 7.51 -32.73 -31.21
CA ASN A 3 6.29 -33.40 -30.75
C ASN A 3 6.64 -34.56 -29.81
N LEU A 4 5.72 -34.89 -28.89
CA LEU A 4 5.31 -36.24 -28.40
C LEU A 4 4.61 -36.04 -27.04
N ASN A 5 3.53 -36.70 -26.63
CA ASN A 5 2.51 -37.53 -27.26
C ASN A 5 1.35 -37.61 -26.24
N LYS A 6 0.11 -37.40 -26.68
CA LYS A 6 -1.10 -37.61 -25.86
C LYS A 6 -1.32 -39.12 -25.68
N THR A 7 -1.56 -39.58 -24.46
CA THR A 7 -2.29 -40.85 -24.25
C THR A 7 -3.25 -40.68 -23.07
N ILE A 8 -4.54 -40.72 -23.39
CA ILE A 8 -5.67 -40.73 -22.46
C ILE A 8 -5.92 -42.18 -22.07
N ILE A 9 -5.98 -42.49 -20.77
CA ILE A 9 -6.52 -43.76 -20.26
C ILE A 9 -7.78 -43.43 -19.47
N VAL A 10 -8.92 -43.78 -20.05
CA VAL A 10 -10.23 -43.84 -19.41
C VAL A 10 -10.39 -45.24 -18.85
N THR A 11 -10.59 -45.37 -17.54
CA THR A 11 -11.02 -46.63 -16.93
C THR A 11 -12.28 -46.36 -16.10
N SER A 12 -13.42 -46.71 -16.70
CA SER A 12 -14.73 -46.76 -16.06
C SER A 12 -14.85 -48.08 -15.30
N ILE A 13 -15.09 -48.03 -13.99
CA ILE A 13 -15.57 -49.18 -13.20
C ILE A 13 -16.84 -48.73 -12.48
N ALA A 14 -17.94 -49.41 -12.79
CA ALA A 14 -19.21 -49.33 -12.10
C ALA A 14 -19.46 -50.62 -11.31
N ILE A 15 -20.42 -50.54 -10.37
CA ILE A 15 -21.06 -51.60 -9.55
C ILE A 15 -20.33 -51.79 -8.20
N ALA A 16 -20.95 -51.70 -7.01
CA ALA A 16 -22.30 -52.07 -6.60
C ALA A 16 -22.87 -51.17 -5.48
N LEU A 17 -24.19 -50.95 -5.49
CA LEU A 17 -24.94 -50.64 -4.27
C LEU A 17 -25.09 -51.90 -3.43
N THR A 18 -24.63 -51.86 -2.18
CA THR A 18 -25.13 -52.71 -1.11
C THR A 18 -25.67 -51.84 0.00
N ALA A 19 -27.00 -51.79 0.10
CA ALA A 19 -27.71 -51.34 1.28
C ALA A 19 -27.77 -52.49 2.29
N CYS A 20 -27.22 -52.24 3.47
CA CYS A 20 -27.44 -52.92 4.76
C CYS A 20 -26.89 -51.92 5.79
N GLY A 21 -27.62 -51.35 6.75
CA GLY A 21 -28.58 -51.97 7.64
C GLY A 21 -28.03 -51.89 9.07
N GLY A 22 -28.27 -50.75 9.74
CA GLY A 22 -28.41 -50.64 11.20
C GLY A 22 -27.14 -50.59 12.08
N GLY A 23 -27.13 -49.64 13.02
CA GLY A 23 -26.28 -49.70 14.22
C GLY A 23 -25.92 -48.32 14.77
N GLY A 24 -26.76 -47.79 15.66
CA GLY A 24 -26.46 -46.58 16.41
C GLY A 24 -25.20 -46.76 17.26
N GLY A 25 -24.21 -45.93 16.99
CA GLY A 25 -23.03 -45.74 17.84
C GLY A 25 -22.72 -44.25 17.78
N GLY A 26 -23.16 -43.51 18.80
CA GLY A 26 -22.77 -42.13 19.01
C GLY A 26 -21.29 -42.08 19.34
N SER A 27 -20.45 -42.14 18.32
CA SER A 27 -19.10 -41.60 18.39
C SER A 27 -19.24 -40.10 18.27
N SER A 28 -19.39 -39.45 19.43
CA SER A 28 -19.15 -38.02 19.55
C SER A 28 -17.70 -37.78 19.13
N THR A 29 -17.49 -37.40 17.86
CA THR A 29 -16.26 -36.72 17.46
C THR A 29 -16.05 -35.62 18.49
N PRO A 30 -14.89 -35.55 19.18
CA PRO A 30 -14.64 -34.49 20.13
C PRO A 30 -14.92 -33.16 19.43
N ALA A 31 -15.79 -32.33 20.00
CA ALA A 31 -16.04 -31.01 19.45
C ALA A 31 -14.68 -30.29 19.32
N ALA A 32 -14.44 -29.66 18.17
CA ALA A 32 -13.23 -28.90 17.94
C ALA A 32 -13.00 -27.93 19.10
N LYS A 33 -11.75 -27.75 19.53
CA LYS A 33 -11.38 -26.85 20.62
C LYS A 33 -10.15 -26.06 20.21
N ALA A 34 -10.20 -24.75 20.41
CA ALA A 34 -9.10 -23.83 20.15
C ALA A 34 -8.85 -22.98 21.39
N THR A 35 -7.58 -22.70 21.67
CA THR A 35 -7.18 -21.75 22.71
C THR A 35 -6.41 -20.64 22.01
N MET A 36 -6.89 -19.41 22.15
CA MET A 36 -6.22 -18.21 21.65
C MET A 36 -5.74 -17.38 22.83
N LYS A 37 -4.66 -16.66 22.61
CA LYS A 37 -4.05 -15.78 23.59
C LYS A 37 -3.57 -14.53 22.88
N GLY A 38 -3.51 -13.44 23.61
CA GLY A 38 -2.97 -12.18 23.13
C GLY A 38 -2.96 -11.16 24.25
N LYS A 39 -2.65 -9.93 23.85
CA LYS A 39 -2.70 -8.75 24.71
C LYS A 39 -3.50 -7.63 24.07
N ALA A 40 -4.03 -6.74 24.89
CA ALA A 40 -4.56 -5.45 24.49
C ALA A 40 -3.52 -4.37 24.83
N ILE A 41 -2.91 -3.76 23.82
CA ILE A 41 -1.74 -2.88 23.96
C ILE A 41 -2.01 -1.54 23.27
N ASP A 42 -2.48 -0.56 24.02
CA ASP A 42 -2.36 0.88 23.78
C ASP A 42 -1.29 1.39 24.77
N GLY A 43 -1.70 1.61 26.03
CA GLY A 43 -1.07 0.99 27.20
C GLY A 43 -1.63 -0.42 27.48
N TYR A 44 -1.18 -1.13 28.52
CA TYR A 44 -1.82 -2.38 28.89
C TYR A 44 -3.25 -2.13 29.38
N ILE A 45 -4.24 -2.67 28.66
CA ILE A 45 -5.65 -2.42 28.95
C ILE A 45 -6.23 -3.50 29.87
N THR A 46 -6.60 -3.12 31.08
CA THR A 46 -7.29 -3.98 32.06
C THR A 46 -8.80 -3.83 31.97
N GLY A 47 -9.54 -4.94 32.00
CA GLY A 47 -11.01 -4.92 32.05
C GLY A 47 -11.71 -4.75 30.69
N ALA A 48 -10.97 -4.86 29.58
CA ALA A 48 -11.55 -4.91 28.24
C ALA A 48 -12.07 -6.31 27.92
N THR A 49 -13.01 -6.39 26.97
CA THR A 49 -13.57 -7.66 26.50
C THR A 49 -12.93 -8.08 25.19
N ALA A 50 -12.21 -9.21 25.18
CA ALA A 50 -11.65 -9.82 23.98
C ALA A 50 -12.64 -10.85 23.42
N TYR A 51 -12.94 -10.82 22.12
CA TYR A 51 -13.84 -11.78 21.49
C TYR A 51 -13.48 -12.10 20.04
N LEU A 52 -13.94 -13.25 19.54
CA LEU A 52 -13.87 -13.58 18.11
C LEU A 52 -15.10 -13.02 17.40
N ASP A 53 -14.88 -12.13 16.43
CA ASP A 53 -15.94 -11.55 15.60
C ASP A 53 -16.22 -12.48 14.41
N VAL A 54 -17.04 -13.49 14.65
CA VAL A 54 -17.27 -14.62 13.74
C VAL A 54 -17.98 -14.18 12.45
N ASN A 55 -18.71 -13.06 12.52
CA ASN A 55 -19.50 -12.52 11.44
C ASN A 55 -18.98 -11.18 10.88
N TYR A 56 -17.82 -10.70 11.34
CA TYR A 56 -17.14 -9.49 10.85
C TYR A 56 -17.99 -8.22 11.00
N ASN A 57 -18.76 -8.11 12.08
CA ASN A 57 -19.61 -6.94 12.30
C ASN A 57 -19.09 -5.98 13.37
N GLY A 58 -17.95 -6.29 14.00
CA GLY A 58 -17.33 -5.50 15.05
C GLY A 58 -18.17 -5.40 16.32
N LYS A 59 -19.09 -6.35 16.57
CA LYS A 59 -19.94 -6.36 17.76
C LYS A 59 -19.93 -7.74 18.38
N LEU A 60 -19.79 -7.76 19.71
CA LEU A 60 -19.94 -8.99 20.46
C LEU A 60 -21.38 -9.51 20.40
N ASP A 61 -21.60 -10.53 19.58
CA ASP A 61 -22.91 -11.16 19.38
C ASP A 61 -23.14 -12.38 20.30
N SER A 62 -24.40 -12.76 20.42
CA SER A 62 -24.76 -13.96 21.19
C SER A 62 -24.18 -15.21 20.55
N GLY A 63 -23.37 -15.93 21.32
CA GLY A 63 -22.74 -17.18 20.89
C GLY A 63 -21.28 -17.02 20.44
N GLU A 64 -20.77 -15.80 20.35
CA GLU A 64 -19.35 -15.56 20.13
C GLU A 64 -18.56 -15.81 21.42
N PRO A 65 -17.41 -16.49 21.33
CA PRO A 65 -16.57 -16.73 22.49
C PRO A 65 -15.89 -15.43 22.89
N SER A 66 -15.82 -15.16 24.19
CA SER A 66 -15.20 -13.96 24.74
C SER A 66 -14.52 -14.22 26.09
N THR A 67 -13.66 -13.29 26.50
CA THR A 67 -12.98 -13.27 27.79
C THR A 67 -12.65 -11.82 28.18
N ILE A 68 -12.13 -11.59 29.39
CA ILE A 68 -11.74 -10.28 29.90
C ILE A 68 -10.23 -10.19 30.04
N THR A 69 -9.65 -9.04 29.71
CA THR A 69 -8.22 -8.77 29.88
C THR A 69 -7.85 -8.57 31.35
N ASP A 70 -6.69 -9.07 31.74
CA ASP A 70 -6.16 -8.93 33.10
C ASP A 70 -5.34 -7.66 33.32
N GLU A 71 -4.67 -7.57 34.47
CA GLU A 71 -3.87 -6.40 34.88
C GLU A 71 -2.65 -6.12 33.97
N ASN A 72 -2.23 -7.08 33.16
CA ASN A 72 -1.16 -6.94 32.17
C ASN A 72 -1.72 -6.84 30.74
N GLY A 73 -3.03 -6.61 30.60
CA GLY A 73 -3.73 -6.64 29.33
C GLY A 73 -3.81 -8.01 28.68
N GLU A 74 -3.38 -9.08 29.37
CA GLU A 74 -3.35 -10.44 28.83
C GLU A 74 -4.75 -11.03 28.81
N TRP A 75 -5.01 -11.86 27.80
CA TRP A 75 -6.25 -12.61 27.72
C TRP A 75 -6.00 -14.03 27.21
N THR A 76 -6.82 -14.96 27.66
CA THR A 76 -6.89 -16.34 27.15
C THR A 76 -8.33 -16.69 26.87
N LEU A 77 -8.61 -17.07 25.62
CA LEU A 77 -9.95 -17.36 25.13
C LEU A 77 -10.02 -18.80 24.65
N ILE A 78 -10.94 -19.56 25.22
CA ILE A 78 -11.18 -20.96 24.84
C ILE A 78 -12.46 -21.02 24.02
N SER A 79 -12.34 -21.46 22.78
CA SER A 79 -13.46 -21.65 21.86
C SER A 79 -13.70 -23.15 21.63
N THR A 80 -14.96 -23.51 21.32
CA THR A 80 -15.36 -24.89 21.04
C THR A 80 -16.33 -24.97 19.85
N GLY A 81 -16.45 -26.14 19.24
CA GLY A 81 -17.37 -26.37 18.13
C GLY A 81 -17.02 -25.54 16.90
N GLU A 82 -18.02 -25.00 16.21
CA GLU A 82 -17.83 -24.22 14.98
C GLU A 82 -16.92 -23.01 15.18
N ASN A 83 -17.06 -22.30 16.30
CA ASN A 83 -16.23 -21.14 16.63
C ASN A 83 -14.75 -21.52 16.80
N ALA A 84 -14.43 -22.75 17.22
CA ALA A 84 -13.05 -23.21 17.31
C ALA A 84 -12.45 -23.44 15.92
N GLU A 85 -13.27 -23.80 14.93
CA GLU A 85 -12.83 -23.96 13.55
C GLU A 85 -12.69 -22.61 12.82
N CYS A 86 -13.26 -21.54 13.38
CA CYS A 86 -13.19 -20.17 12.89
C CYS A 86 -11.97 -19.39 13.41
N SER A 87 -11.31 -19.87 14.47
CA SER A 87 -10.38 -19.08 15.30
C SER A 87 -9.26 -18.36 14.54
N GLN A 88 -8.75 -18.96 13.46
CA GLN A 88 -7.70 -18.34 12.65
C GLN A 88 -8.24 -17.51 11.48
N TYR A 89 -9.50 -17.71 11.12
CA TYR A 89 -10.09 -17.13 9.91
C TYR A 89 -10.74 -15.79 10.16
N VAL A 90 -11.09 -15.46 11.41
CA VAL A 90 -11.84 -14.27 11.79
C VAL A 90 -10.99 -13.31 12.63
N PRO A 91 -11.28 -12.00 12.63
CA PRO A 91 -10.57 -11.07 13.48
C PRO A 91 -10.87 -11.30 14.96
N THR A 92 -9.93 -10.87 15.80
CA THR A 92 -10.13 -10.78 17.24
C THR A 92 -10.29 -9.31 17.62
N VAL A 93 -11.41 -8.98 18.27
CA VAL A 93 -11.72 -7.61 18.67
C VAL A 93 -11.58 -7.47 20.18
N ILE A 94 -10.93 -6.39 20.61
CA ILE A 94 -10.84 -5.93 21.99
C ILE A 94 -11.76 -4.74 22.15
N MET A 95 -12.88 -4.93 22.85
CA MET A 95 -13.79 -3.84 23.21
C MET A 95 -13.34 -3.24 24.55
N VAL A 96 -12.89 -1.99 24.52
CA VAL A 96 -12.43 -1.23 25.69
C VAL A 96 -13.56 -0.32 26.18
N PRO A 97 -14.28 -0.69 27.26
CA PRO A 97 -15.38 0.11 27.77
C PRO A 97 -14.89 1.29 28.62
N VAL A 98 -15.78 2.27 28.83
CA VAL A 98 -15.61 3.27 29.89
C VAL A 98 -15.47 2.55 31.24
N GLY A 99 -14.46 2.96 32.02
CA GLY A 99 -14.13 2.34 33.30
C GLY A 99 -13.15 1.17 33.21
N ALA A 100 -12.69 0.79 32.01
CA ALA A 100 -11.45 0.04 31.86
C ALA A 100 -10.25 0.91 32.31
N THR A 101 -9.10 0.27 32.54
CA THR A 101 -7.87 0.98 32.92
C THR A 101 -6.81 0.80 31.85
N ASP A 102 -6.33 1.90 31.30
CA ASP A 102 -5.11 1.99 30.52
C ASP A 102 -3.91 2.26 31.45
N SER A 103 -2.81 1.53 31.29
CA SER A 103 -1.65 1.65 32.18
C SER A 103 -0.91 2.99 32.10
N ASP A 104 -1.02 3.70 30.99
CA ASP A 104 -0.35 4.96 30.73
C ASP A 104 -1.21 6.15 31.15
N TYR A 105 -2.53 6.07 30.95
CA TYR A 105 -3.46 7.20 31.14
C TYR A 105 -4.46 7.02 32.29
N GLY A 106 -4.56 5.82 32.86
CA GLY A 106 -5.50 5.51 33.93
C GLY A 106 -6.88 5.11 33.40
N GLU A 107 -7.94 5.56 34.06
CA GLU A 107 -9.31 5.15 33.69
C GLU A 107 -9.70 5.67 32.30
N VAL A 108 -10.21 4.78 31.46
CA VAL A 108 -10.70 5.08 30.10
C VAL A 108 -12.02 5.85 30.20
N SER A 109 -12.04 7.07 29.67
CA SER A 109 -13.23 7.94 29.69
C SER A 109 -14.12 7.80 28.45
N GLU A 110 -13.58 7.28 27.35
CA GLU A 110 -14.30 7.07 26.09
C GLU A 110 -14.04 5.65 25.59
N ALA A 111 -15.11 4.92 25.25
CA ALA A 111 -14.97 3.54 24.78
C ALA A 111 -14.41 3.50 23.35
N TYR A 112 -13.55 2.53 23.08
CA TYR A 112 -12.96 2.30 21.76
C TYR A 112 -12.69 0.81 21.54
N GLU A 113 -12.25 0.45 20.35
CA GLU A 113 -11.95 -0.94 19.98
C GLU A 113 -10.57 -1.05 19.35
N MET A 114 -9.90 -2.16 19.63
CA MET A 114 -8.68 -2.57 18.91
C MET A 114 -8.92 -3.92 18.26
N THR A 115 -8.39 -4.14 17.07
CA THR A 115 -8.62 -5.36 16.29
C THR A 115 -7.32 -5.96 15.81
N PHE A 116 -7.18 -7.27 16.05
CA PHE A 116 -6.16 -8.09 15.42
C PHE A 116 -6.77 -8.76 14.17
N PRO A 117 -6.11 -8.70 12.99
CA PRO A 117 -6.60 -9.31 11.76
C PRO A 117 -6.72 -10.83 11.86
N PRO A 118 -7.44 -11.51 10.95
CA PRO A 118 -7.43 -12.96 10.85
C PRO A 118 -6.00 -13.55 10.85
N SER A 119 -5.67 -14.33 11.87
CA SER A 119 -4.29 -14.79 12.09
C SER A 119 -3.75 -15.70 10.99
N PHE A 120 -4.61 -16.31 10.16
CA PHE A 120 -4.16 -17.06 8.99
C PHE A 120 -3.41 -16.19 7.96
N ALA A 121 -3.71 -14.89 7.93
CA ALA A 121 -3.21 -13.96 6.93
C ALA A 121 -1.95 -13.22 7.39
N VAL A 122 -1.67 -13.18 8.70
CA VAL A 122 -0.57 -12.41 9.26
C VAL A 122 0.75 -13.16 9.04
N ALA A 123 1.72 -12.48 8.42
CA ALA A 123 3.05 -13.04 8.17
C ALA A 123 4.04 -12.72 9.30
N THR A 124 3.68 -13.03 10.56
CA THR A 124 4.54 -12.82 11.73
C THR A 124 4.91 -14.13 12.43
N ASN A 125 6.03 -14.12 13.16
CA ASN A 125 6.42 -15.22 14.05
C ASN A 125 5.84 -15.09 15.47
N GLU A 126 5.08 -14.04 15.75
CA GLU A 126 4.42 -13.85 17.03
C GLU A 126 3.28 -14.86 17.22
N ASP A 127 3.35 -15.64 18.31
CA ASP A 127 2.31 -16.62 18.68
C ASP A 127 1.08 -15.96 19.34
N LEU A 128 1.17 -14.67 19.69
CA LEU A 128 0.16 -13.91 20.41
C LEU A 128 -0.62 -12.98 19.48
N LEU A 129 -1.94 -12.95 19.68
CA LEU A 129 -2.86 -12.08 18.94
C LEU A 129 -2.91 -10.69 19.61
N ASN A 130 -1.77 -9.98 19.61
CA ASN A 130 -1.64 -8.68 20.25
C ASN A 130 -2.42 -7.61 19.48
N ALA A 131 -3.56 -7.19 20.00
CA ALA A 131 -4.34 -6.11 19.41
C ALA A 131 -3.81 -4.77 19.95
N THR A 132 -3.38 -3.93 19.01
CA THR A 132 -2.81 -2.60 19.24
C THR A 132 -3.47 -1.57 18.33
N PRO A 133 -3.29 -0.25 18.58
CA PRO A 133 -3.66 0.77 17.61
C PRO A 133 -3.12 0.46 16.20
N LEU A 134 -1.85 0.05 16.07
CA LEU A 134 -1.24 -0.27 14.76
C LEU A 134 -1.94 -1.42 14.04
N THR A 135 -2.20 -2.54 14.72
CA THR A 135 -2.92 -3.68 14.11
C THR A 135 -4.34 -3.31 13.67
N THR A 136 -4.94 -2.35 14.39
CA THR A 136 -6.28 -1.84 14.08
C THR A 136 -6.26 -0.96 12.83
N VAL A 137 -5.20 -0.15 12.60
CA VAL A 137 -4.99 0.60 11.35
C VAL A 137 -4.96 -0.35 10.17
N VAL A 138 -4.14 -1.41 10.31
CA VAL A 138 -3.90 -2.40 9.27
C VAL A 138 -5.20 -3.10 8.89
N TRP A 139 -5.94 -3.61 9.88
CA TRP A 139 -7.11 -4.45 9.61
C TRP A 139 -8.38 -3.67 9.22
N SER A 140 -8.65 -2.54 9.86
CA SER A 140 -9.89 -1.77 9.63
C SER A 140 -10.06 -1.37 8.17
N THR A 141 -8.99 -0.90 7.52
CA THR A 141 -8.97 -0.57 6.10
C THR A 141 -9.40 -1.76 5.23
N ILE A 142 -8.84 -2.94 5.50
CA ILE A 142 -9.06 -4.15 4.70
C ILE A 142 -10.49 -4.67 4.84
N GLN A 143 -11.00 -4.76 6.08
CA GLN A 143 -12.35 -5.24 6.33
C GLN A 143 -13.39 -4.39 5.61
N ASN A 144 -13.19 -3.07 5.58
CA ASN A 144 -14.07 -2.14 4.88
C ASN A 144 -13.99 -2.30 3.37
N GLU A 145 -12.80 -2.31 2.78
CA GLU A 145 -12.62 -2.49 1.33
C GLU A 145 -13.21 -3.80 0.83
N LEU A 146 -13.02 -4.89 1.59
CA LEU A 146 -13.60 -6.18 1.25
C LEU A 146 -15.13 -6.13 1.31
N THR A 147 -15.70 -5.50 2.35
CA THR A 147 -17.15 -5.33 2.47
C THR A 147 -17.71 -4.46 1.34
N ALA A 148 -17.05 -3.35 1.01
CA ALA A 148 -17.41 -2.46 -0.10
C ALA A 148 -17.35 -3.16 -1.47
N ALA A 149 -16.37 -4.04 -1.67
CA ALA A 149 -16.27 -4.91 -2.85
C ALA A 149 -17.33 -6.02 -2.90
N GLY A 150 -18.32 -6.01 -1.99
CA GLY A 150 -19.41 -6.98 -1.93
C GLY A 150 -18.97 -8.34 -1.39
N THR A 151 -17.83 -8.42 -0.71
CA THR A 151 -17.33 -9.68 -0.13
C THR A 151 -18.17 -10.03 1.08
N ALA A 152 -18.80 -11.20 1.06
CA ALA A 152 -19.48 -11.72 2.23
C ALA A 152 -18.47 -12.18 3.29
N LEU A 153 -18.04 -11.30 4.19
CA LEU A 153 -17.14 -11.64 5.29
C LEU A 153 -17.93 -12.37 6.38
N THR A 154 -17.71 -13.68 6.46
CA THR A 154 -18.21 -14.55 7.54
C THR A 154 -17.18 -15.66 7.70
N CYS A 155 -17.08 -16.25 8.90
CA CYS A 155 -16.20 -17.41 9.09
C CYS A 155 -16.41 -18.48 8.01
N ALA A 156 -17.67 -18.84 7.73
CA ALA A 156 -17.98 -19.90 6.78
C ALA A 156 -17.44 -19.59 5.37
N ASN A 157 -17.60 -18.36 4.87
CA ASN A 157 -17.10 -17.98 3.56
C ASN A 157 -15.57 -17.90 3.53
N VAL A 158 -14.95 -17.21 4.50
CA VAL A 158 -13.48 -17.04 4.52
C VAL A 158 -12.77 -18.40 4.68
N LYS A 159 -13.27 -19.27 5.56
CA LYS A 159 -12.76 -20.64 5.71
C LYS A 159 -13.02 -21.51 4.47
N GLY A 160 -14.16 -21.35 3.82
CA GLY A 160 -14.55 -22.17 2.66
C GLY A 160 -13.96 -21.74 1.32
N ASN A 161 -13.60 -20.46 1.18
CA ASN A 161 -13.26 -19.84 -0.11
C ASN A 161 -11.79 -19.44 -0.18
N TYR A 162 -11.02 -20.15 -1.01
CA TYR A 162 -9.60 -19.90 -1.21
C TYR A 162 -9.31 -18.53 -1.82
N GLU A 163 -10.07 -18.10 -2.82
CA GLU A 163 -9.88 -16.80 -3.47
C GLU A 163 -10.09 -15.63 -2.50
N VAL A 164 -11.05 -15.77 -1.58
CA VAL A 164 -11.27 -14.78 -0.52
C VAL A 164 -10.09 -14.72 0.44
N ARG A 165 -9.50 -15.87 0.79
CA ARG A 165 -8.31 -15.92 1.65
C ARG A 165 -7.09 -15.30 1.00
N GLU A 166 -6.82 -15.64 -0.26
CA GLU A 166 -5.70 -15.05 -1.01
C GLU A 166 -5.86 -13.54 -1.14
N ARG A 167 -7.09 -13.06 -1.36
CA ARG A 167 -7.34 -11.61 -1.40
C ARG A 167 -7.14 -10.95 -0.03
N ILE A 168 -7.63 -11.54 1.06
CA ILE A 168 -7.40 -11.02 2.41
C ILE A 168 -5.89 -10.94 2.68
N GLN A 169 -5.15 -12.02 2.42
CA GLN A 169 -3.71 -12.09 2.64
C GLN A 169 -2.96 -11.06 1.79
N SER A 170 -3.23 -10.99 0.49
CA SER A 170 -2.58 -10.02 -0.39
C SER A 170 -2.83 -8.57 0.01
N ARG A 171 -4.05 -8.23 0.47
CA ARG A 171 -4.34 -6.87 0.94
C ARG A 171 -3.69 -6.61 2.28
N LEU A 172 -3.64 -7.60 3.17
CA LEU A 172 -2.95 -7.49 4.45
C LEU A 172 -1.46 -7.24 4.26
N ASP A 173 -0.78 -8.05 3.46
CA ASP A 173 0.64 -7.88 3.13
C ASP A 173 0.94 -6.47 2.59
N GLU A 174 0.08 -5.93 1.72
CA GLU A 174 0.20 -4.59 1.16
C GLU A 174 0.02 -3.49 2.24
N GLN A 175 -1.01 -3.61 3.09
CA GLN A 175 -1.27 -2.63 4.15
C GLN A 175 -0.17 -2.67 5.23
N GLU A 176 0.24 -3.85 5.66
CA GLU A 176 1.34 -4.04 6.61
C GLU A 176 2.60 -3.37 6.09
N PHE A 177 2.96 -3.62 4.83
CA PHE A 177 4.13 -3.02 4.20
C PHE A 177 4.04 -1.49 4.12
N ARG A 178 2.87 -0.94 3.79
CA ARG A 178 2.66 0.53 3.76
C ARG A 178 2.83 1.15 5.14
N VAL A 179 2.17 0.60 6.15
CA VAL A 179 2.22 1.07 7.55
C VAL A 179 3.66 0.96 8.07
N ALA A 180 4.31 -0.18 7.84
CA ALA A 180 5.71 -0.40 8.18
C ALA A 180 6.64 0.65 7.55
N GLN A 181 6.45 0.96 6.25
CA GLN A 181 7.23 1.99 5.57
C GLN A 181 7.01 3.38 6.12
N ARG A 182 5.74 3.78 6.33
CA ARG A 182 5.41 5.12 6.82
C ARG A 182 5.99 5.37 8.20
N TYR A 183 5.80 4.43 9.13
CA TYR A 183 6.23 4.62 10.52
C TYR A 183 7.66 4.16 10.78
N ASN A 184 8.34 3.65 9.75
CA ASN A 184 9.71 3.12 9.80
C ASN A 184 9.87 2.00 10.85
N VAL A 185 8.96 1.03 10.81
CA VAL A 185 8.93 -0.18 11.65
C VAL A 185 8.93 -1.43 10.79
N THR A 186 9.21 -2.60 11.36
CA THR A 186 9.04 -3.88 10.67
C THR A 186 7.59 -4.34 10.79
N VAL A 187 7.17 -5.23 9.90
CA VAL A 187 5.90 -5.95 10.04
C VAL A 187 5.80 -6.67 11.40
N ASP A 188 6.88 -7.32 11.87
CA ASP A 188 6.88 -7.95 13.20
C ASP A 188 6.65 -6.94 14.34
N GLU A 189 7.25 -5.76 14.27
CA GLU A 189 7.06 -4.68 15.25
C GLU A 189 5.61 -4.16 15.28
N LEU A 190 4.82 -4.33 14.20
CA LEU A 190 3.39 -3.98 14.21
C LEU A 190 2.56 -4.89 15.14
N TYR A 191 3.01 -6.12 15.34
CA TYR A 191 2.33 -7.18 16.09
C TYR A 191 3.03 -7.52 17.42
N SER A 192 4.17 -6.90 17.71
CA SER A 192 4.95 -7.18 18.92
C SER A 192 4.35 -6.54 20.17
N ASP A 193 4.81 -7.01 21.34
CA ASP A 193 4.62 -6.31 22.61
C ASP A 193 5.71 -5.24 22.77
N TYR A 194 5.55 -4.14 22.05
CA TYR A 194 6.51 -3.04 22.03
C TYR A 194 6.72 -2.39 23.41
N ILE A 195 5.79 -2.57 24.36
CA ILE A 195 5.94 -2.11 25.75
C ILE A 195 6.92 -3.03 26.50
N ALA A 196 6.70 -4.35 26.44
CA ALA A 196 7.61 -5.32 27.05
C ALA A 196 9.03 -5.27 26.46
N GLU A 197 9.15 -4.96 25.16
CA GLU A 197 10.43 -4.76 24.48
C GLU A 197 11.12 -3.44 24.83
N GLY A 198 10.41 -2.53 25.53
CA GLY A 198 10.93 -1.21 25.89
C GLY A 198 11.04 -0.24 24.71
N ASN A 199 10.32 -0.49 23.61
CA ASN A 199 10.30 0.36 22.43
C ASN A 199 9.37 1.57 22.63
N SER A 200 9.80 2.47 23.52
CA SER A 200 9.06 3.69 23.87
C SER A 200 8.75 4.61 22.67
N ALA A 201 9.58 4.60 21.63
CA ALA A 201 9.34 5.37 20.42
C ALA A 201 8.16 4.82 19.61
N LEU A 202 8.09 3.50 19.44
CA LEU A 202 6.96 2.86 18.77
C LEU A 202 5.67 3.00 19.59
N HIS A 203 5.77 2.82 20.91
CA HIS A 203 4.65 3.02 21.83
C HIS A 203 4.05 4.44 21.66
N ALA A 204 4.88 5.49 21.72
CA ALA A 204 4.41 6.86 21.56
C ALA A 204 3.75 7.11 20.19
N LYS A 205 4.25 6.49 19.11
CA LYS A 205 3.62 6.56 17.79
C LYS A 205 2.26 5.84 17.79
N ALA A 206 2.18 4.63 18.33
CA ALA A 206 0.94 3.84 18.37
C ALA A 206 -0.19 4.58 19.09
N VAL A 207 0.09 5.15 20.26
CA VAL A 207 -0.88 5.94 21.03
C VAL A 207 -1.40 7.13 20.21
N ALA A 208 -0.48 7.87 19.59
CA ALA A 208 -0.82 9.10 18.88
C ALA A 208 -1.61 8.88 17.59
N LEU A 209 -1.71 7.63 17.10
CA LEU A 209 -2.51 7.27 15.94
C LEU A 209 -4.00 7.07 16.27
N VAL A 210 -4.37 6.76 17.52
CA VAL A 210 -5.75 6.39 17.85
C VAL A 210 -6.79 7.42 17.36
N PRO A 211 -6.62 8.74 17.58
CA PRO A 211 -7.58 9.73 17.07
C PRO A 211 -7.58 9.81 15.53
N SER A 212 -6.41 9.68 14.90
CA SER A 212 -6.28 9.77 13.44
C SER A 212 -6.92 8.59 12.73
N MET A 213 -6.87 7.42 13.35
CA MET A 213 -7.55 6.22 12.86
C MET A 213 -9.06 6.36 12.86
N GLN A 214 -9.63 6.84 13.97
CA GLN A 214 -11.06 7.05 14.09
C GLN A 214 -11.55 8.04 13.04
N ALA A 215 -10.82 9.14 12.83
CA ALA A 215 -11.12 10.14 11.81
C ALA A 215 -11.00 9.57 10.38
N SER A 216 -9.91 8.83 10.09
CA SER A 216 -9.67 8.18 8.79
C SER A 216 -10.80 7.24 8.41
N TYR A 217 -11.28 6.43 9.36
CA TYR A 217 -12.40 5.53 9.14
C TYR A 217 -13.69 6.28 8.83
N ALA A 218 -14.07 7.25 9.68
CA ALA A 218 -15.31 8.00 9.52
C ALA A 218 -15.38 8.70 8.15
N ASP A 219 -14.27 9.30 7.72
CA ASP A 219 -14.18 9.99 6.44
C ASP A 219 -14.03 9.04 5.25
N THR A 220 -13.41 7.87 5.42
CA THR A 220 -13.40 6.82 4.38
C THR A 220 -14.82 6.35 4.07
N VAL A 221 -15.62 6.07 5.10
CA VAL A 221 -17.03 5.68 4.92
C VAL A 221 -17.80 6.79 4.19
N ALA A 222 -17.57 8.05 4.54
CA ALA A 222 -18.21 9.19 3.89
C ALA A 222 -17.78 9.34 2.41
N ILE A 223 -16.50 9.16 2.09
CA ILE A 223 -16.00 9.32 0.73
C ILE A 223 -16.44 8.17 -0.18
N GLU A 224 -16.46 6.93 0.32
CA GLU A 224 -16.99 5.78 -0.41
C GLU A 224 -18.48 5.98 -0.73
N ALA A 225 -19.28 6.40 0.25
CA ALA A 225 -20.70 6.69 0.05
C ALA A 225 -20.94 7.83 -0.97
N ALA A 226 -20.07 8.83 -0.99
CA ALA A 226 -20.12 9.92 -1.95
C ALA A 226 -19.66 9.53 -3.36
N ASN A 227 -18.86 8.46 -3.49
CA ASN A 227 -18.25 8.01 -4.74
C ASN A 227 -18.58 6.53 -5.06
N PRO A 228 -19.85 6.16 -5.27
CA PRO A 228 -20.27 4.75 -5.43
C PRO A 228 -19.72 4.05 -6.68
N ASN A 229 -19.10 4.79 -7.60
CA ASN A 229 -18.46 4.25 -8.80
C ASN A 229 -16.93 4.13 -8.66
N ALA A 230 -16.35 4.56 -7.53
CA ALA A 230 -14.94 4.32 -7.26
C ALA A 230 -14.73 2.81 -7.02
N GLN A 231 -13.71 2.25 -7.68
CA GLN A 231 -13.24 0.88 -7.43
C GLN A 231 -12.47 0.79 -6.10
N LEU A 232 -11.84 1.89 -5.70
CA LEU A 232 -11.18 2.04 -4.41
C LEU A 232 -11.27 3.51 -3.98
N ALA A 233 -11.61 3.75 -2.72
CA ALA A 233 -11.60 5.07 -2.13
C ALA A 233 -11.19 4.95 -0.66
N TRP A 234 -10.34 5.86 -0.18
CA TRP A 234 -9.94 5.88 1.23
C TRP A 234 -9.54 7.28 1.67
N VAL A 235 -9.58 7.49 2.98
CA VAL A 235 -9.05 8.66 3.66
C VAL A 235 -8.05 8.21 4.71
N GLU A 236 -6.89 8.86 4.75
CA GLU A 236 -5.86 8.63 5.77
C GLU A 236 -5.50 9.96 6.43
N TYR A 237 -5.57 9.98 7.76
CA TYR A 237 -5.00 11.06 8.57
C TYR A 237 -3.60 10.66 9.05
N PHE A 238 -2.60 11.46 8.70
CA PHE A 238 -1.20 11.22 9.06
C PHE A 238 -0.53 12.50 9.57
N ASN A 239 0.54 12.32 10.35
CA ASN A 239 1.34 13.44 10.84
C ASN A 239 2.59 13.61 9.97
N GLY A 240 2.79 14.81 9.41
CA GLY A 240 3.92 15.12 8.55
C GLY A 240 5.28 14.99 9.23
N GLU A 241 5.36 15.12 10.56
CA GLU A 241 6.62 14.90 11.31
C GLU A 241 7.12 13.45 11.24
N TRP A 242 6.25 12.49 10.92
CA TRP A 242 6.57 11.07 10.90
C TRP A 242 6.74 10.51 9.49
N ASP A 243 6.52 11.33 8.46
CA ASP A 243 6.68 10.91 7.07
C ASP A 243 8.11 11.19 6.59
N GLU A 244 9.01 10.23 6.76
CA GLU A 244 10.42 10.34 6.34
C GLU A 244 10.60 10.41 4.81
N ARG A 245 9.54 10.18 4.01
CA ARG A 245 9.59 10.21 2.55
C ARG A 245 9.00 11.48 1.94
N SER A 246 8.35 12.34 2.72
CA SER A 246 7.59 13.47 2.19
C SER A 246 8.00 14.83 2.79
N GLU A 247 7.77 15.89 2.02
CA GLU A 247 8.25 17.25 2.26
C GLU A 247 7.24 18.12 3.05
N PHE A 248 6.34 17.49 3.81
CA PHE A 248 5.28 18.18 4.53
C PHE A 248 5.80 18.84 5.81
N ALA A 249 5.31 20.04 6.10
CA ALA A 249 5.61 20.71 7.37
C ALA A 249 5.04 19.91 8.56
N PRO A 250 5.61 20.06 9.78
CA PRO A 250 5.00 19.52 10.99
C PRO A 250 3.52 19.84 11.13
N GLY A 251 2.70 18.82 11.37
CA GLY A 251 1.24 18.96 11.49
C GLY A 251 0.49 17.74 10.98
N TRP A 252 -0.83 17.78 11.15
CA TRP A 252 -1.72 16.72 10.67
C TRP A 252 -2.23 17.01 9.27
N TYR A 253 -2.37 15.94 8.50
CA TYR A 253 -2.84 15.97 7.12
C TYR A 253 -3.91 14.91 6.92
N LYS A 254 -4.86 15.22 6.04
CA LYS A 254 -5.89 14.32 5.53
C LYS A 254 -5.58 14.05 4.06
N GLU A 255 -5.20 12.83 3.75
CA GLU A 255 -5.07 12.34 2.39
C GLU A 255 -6.36 11.64 1.96
N ILE A 256 -6.79 11.90 0.74
CA ILE A 256 -7.94 11.28 0.13
C ILE A 256 -7.47 10.64 -1.17
N TYR A 257 -7.79 9.38 -1.37
CA TYR A 257 -7.53 8.67 -2.61
C TYR A 257 -8.84 8.15 -3.20
N LEU A 258 -8.97 8.28 -4.52
CA LEU A 258 -10.06 7.76 -5.32
C LEU A 258 -9.48 7.08 -6.56
N ASN A 259 -9.97 5.89 -6.87
CA ASN A 259 -9.62 5.16 -8.07
C ASN A 259 -10.89 4.68 -8.76
N PHE A 260 -11.00 4.94 -10.06
CA PHE A 260 -12.15 4.62 -10.90
C PHE A 260 -11.78 3.62 -12.01
N GLY A 261 -10.71 2.84 -11.80
CA GLY A 261 -10.14 1.92 -12.79
C GLY A 261 -9.65 2.67 -14.03
N ASP A 262 -10.09 2.22 -15.20
CA ASP A 262 -9.73 2.82 -16.49
C ASP A 262 -10.18 4.29 -16.64
N SER A 263 -11.13 4.75 -15.81
CA SER A 263 -11.56 6.16 -15.81
C SER A 263 -10.60 7.10 -15.10
N GLY A 264 -9.55 6.55 -14.46
CA GLY A 264 -8.51 7.30 -13.78
C GLY A 264 -8.61 7.27 -12.27
N TRP A 265 -7.84 8.14 -11.64
CA TRP A 265 -7.62 8.16 -10.20
C TRP A 265 -7.24 9.57 -9.74
N SER A 266 -7.41 9.84 -8.45
CA SER A 266 -7.00 11.08 -7.80
C SER A 266 -6.56 10.84 -6.37
N GLN A 267 -5.49 11.52 -5.98
CA GLN A 267 -5.02 11.68 -4.62
C GLN A 267 -5.02 13.18 -4.30
N SER A 268 -5.43 13.55 -3.09
CA SER A 268 -5.34 14.92 -2.60
C SER A 268 -5.02 14.95 -1.12
N THR A 269 -4.18 15.89 -0.71
CA THR A 269 -3.75 16.03 0.67
C THR A 269 -4.06 17.42 1.18
N GLU A 270 -4.71 17.46 2.34
CA GLU A 270 -5.20 18.67 2.99
C GLU A 270 -4.56 18.78 4.38
N SER A 271 -4.07 19.97 4.76
CA SER A 271 -3.63 20.22 6.12
C SER A 271 -4.85 20.36 7.05
N VAL A 272 -4.80 19.76 8.23
CA VAL A 272 -5.89 19.79 9.22
C VAL A 272 -5.40 20.23 10.59
N THR A 273 -6.31 20.72 11.43
CA THR A 273 -6.03 21.05 12.84
C THR A 273 -5.72 19.80 13.66
N ASP A 274 -5.12 19.96 14.85
CA ASP A 274 -4.73 18.85 15.75
C ASP A 274 -5.92 18.00 16.22
N ASP A 275 -7.13 18.55 16.21
CA ASP A 275 -8.38 17.82 16.48
C ASP A 275 -8.88 17.02 15.26
N LEU A 276 -8.19 17.11 14.12
CA LEU A 276 -8.47 16.47 12.84
C LEU A 276 -9.77 16.90 12.16
N ILE A 277 -10.45 17.92 12.71
CA ILE A 277 -11.79 18.33 12.27
C ILE A 277 -11.71 19.42 11.19
N THR A 278 -10.84 20.43 11.39
CA THR A 278 -10.86 21.63 10.54
C THR A 278 -9.81 21.52 9.44
N VAL A 279 -10.25 21.41 8.20
CA VAL A 279 -9.38 21.56 7.02
C VAL A 279 -8.93 23.02 6.92
N THR A 280 -7.61 23.21 6.80
CA THR A 280 -6.95 24.53 6.76
C THR A 280 -6.47 24.89 5.35
N GLY A 281 -6.22 23.92 4.48
CA GLY A 281 -5.87 24.14 3.08
C GLY A 281 -5.54 22.84 2.34
N MET A 282 -5.60 22.88 1.01
CA MET A 282 -5.11 21.80 0.15
C MET A 282 -3.65 22.06 -0.20
N VAL A 283 -2.77 21.13 0.18
CA VAL A 283 -1.32 21.25 0.02
C VAL A 283 -0.80 20.42 -1.15
N ASP A 284 -1.52 19.38 -1.55
CA ASP A 284 -1.12 18.53 -2.66
C ASP A 284 -2.36 17.95 -3.37
N PHE A 285 -2.26 17.77 -4.68
CA PHE A 285 -3.05 16.77 -5.36
C PHE A 285 -2.25 16.15 -6.50
N TYR A 286 -2.55 14.89 -6.77
CA TYR A 286 -2.03 14.17 -7.91
C TYR A 286 -3.14 13.30 -8.51
N LYS A 287 -3.49 13.56 -9.76
CA LYS A 287 -4.59 12.85 -10.42
C LYS A 287 -4.25 12.54 -11.86
N GLY A 288 -4.83 11.47 -12.38
CA GLY A 288 -4.55 11.06 -13.74
C GLY A 288 -5.45 9.98 -14.28
N SER A 289 -5.20 9.63 -15.52
CA SER A 289 -5.86 8.54 -16.23
C SER A 289 -4.82 7.77 -17.03
N LYS A 290 -5.04 6.48 -17.20
CA LYS A 290 -4.12 5.59 -17.91
C LYS A 290 -4.92 4.69 -18.83
N GLU A 291 -4.45 4.55 -20.06
CA GLU A 291 -5.03 3.63 -21.04
C GLU A 291 -3.95 2.87 -21.79
N THR A 292 -4.31 1.68 -22.28
CA THR A 292 -3.46 0.89 -23.18
C THR A 292 -4.14 0.79 -24.54
N VAL A 293 -3.47 1.28 -25.58
CA VAL A 293 -4.00 1.33 -26.95
C VAL A 293 -2.88 1.12 -27.95
N ASN A 294 -3.09 0.30 -28.97
CA ASN A 294 -2.11 0.04 -30.04
C ASN A 294 -0.69 -0.37 -29.57
N GLY A 295 -0.57 -1.08 -28.44
CA GLY A 295 0.73 -1.46 -27.87
C GLY A 295 1.46 -0.30 -27.17
N LEU A 296 0.77 0.82 -26.94
CA LEU A 296 1.22 1.95 -26.14
C LEU A 296 0.50 1.96 -24.81
N THR A 297 1.22 2.32 -23.76
CA THR A 297 0.66 2.91 -22.55
C THR A 297 0.63 4.42 -22.73
N TYR A 298 -0.55 5.01 -22.57
CA TYR A 298 -0.75 6.45 -22.50
C TYR A 298 -1.23 6.82 -21.09
N GLU A 299 -0.60 7.80 -20.48
CA GLU A 299 -0.99 8.30 -19.16
C GLU A 299 -0.98 9.84 -19.17
N TRP A 300 -2.06 10.44 -18.69
CA TRP A 300 -2.14 11.87 -18.42
C TRP A 300 -2.24 12.08 -16.92
N THR A 301 -1.40 12.95 -16.36
CA THR A 301 -1.47 13.34 -14.96
C THR A 301 -1.42 14.85 -14.77
N THR A 302 -2.00 15.31 -13.66
CA THR A 302 -1.94 16.69 -13.21
C THR A 302 -1.61 16.69 -11.72
N LEU A 303 -0.65 17.52 -11.35
CA LEU A 303 -0.10 17.62 -10.02
C LEU A 303 -0.05 19.07 -9.58
N PHE A 304 -0.53 19.31 -8.36
CA PHE A 304 -0.21 20.49 -7.57
C PHE A 304 0.51 20.03 -6.32
N SER A 305 1.54 20.75 -5.91
CA SER A 305 2.23 20.49 -4.66
C SER A 305 2.70 21.82 -4.09
N ASP A 306 2.44 22.05 -2.81
CA ASP A 306 2.85 23.20 -2.02
C ASP A 306 3.55 22.70 -0.75
N THR A 307 4.80 22.27 -0.94
CA THR A 307 5.65 21.74 0.13
C THR A 307 6.58 22.85 0.65
N VAL A 308 7.28 22.57 1.75
CA VAL A 308 8.17 23.55 2.42
C VAL A 308 9.19 24.15 1.44
N ASP A 309 9.64 23.36 0.47
CA ASP A 309 10.73 23.73 -0.44
C ASP A 309 10.26 24.03 -1.87
N ASN A 310 9.00 23.74 -2.23
CA ASN A 310 8.56 23.81 -3.62
C ASN A 310 7.04 23.95 -3.78
N THR A 311 6.61 25.05 -4.41
CA THR A 311 5.25 25.18 -4.95
C THR A 311 5.27 24.97 -6.45
N ARG A 312 4.55 23.97 -6.97
CA ARG A 312 4.51 23.66 -8.41
C ARG A 312 3.14 23.23 -8.91
N CYS A 313 2.84 23.62 -10.14
CA CYS A 313 1.69 23.16 -10.91
C CYS A 313 2.17 22.55 -12.24
N VAL A 314 1.95 21.25 -12.41
CA VAL A 314 2.51 20.48 -13.53
C VAL A 314 1.47 19.53 -14.10
N ALA A 315 1.43 19.39 -15.42
CA ALA A 315 0.81 18.23 -16.06
C ALA A 315 1.85 17.41 -16.80
N ASN A 316 1.65 16.10 -16.86
CA ASN A 316 2.48 15.20 -17.63
C ASN A 316 1.61 14.38 -18.57
N GLU A 317 2.04 14.29 -19.82
CA GLU A 317 1.58 13.29 -20.77
C GLU A 317 2.73 12.29 -20.95
N TRP A 318 2.47 11.02 -20.69
CA TRP A 318 3.42 9.93 -20.82
C TRP A 318 2.93 8.96 -21.90
N ILE A 319 3.81 8.66 -22.86
CA ILE A 319 3.54 7.73 -23.95
C ILE A 319 4.70 6.75 -24.01
N GLU A 320 4.43 5.46 -23.86
CA GLU A 320 5.48 4.44 -23.80
C GLU A 320 5.05 3.13 -24.47
N GLN A 321 5.97 2.49 -25.21
CA GLN A 321 5.74 1.17 -25.77
C GLN A 321 5.62 0.10 -24.67
N ASP A 322 4.57 -0.71 -24.75
CA ASP A 322 4.36 -1.85 -23.85
C ASP A 322 5.03 -3.12 -24.40
N GLN A 323 6.36 -3.12 -24.34
CA GLN A 323 7.19 -4.28 -24.69
C GLN A 323 8.40 -4.41 -23.76
N GLU A 324 9.15 -5.52 -23.89
CA GLU A 324 10.31 -5.83 -23.05
C GLU A 324 11.34 -4.70 -23.10
N THR A 325 11.79 -4.33 -24.31
CA THR A 325 12.60 -3.14 -24.57
C THR A 325 11.71 -2.04 -25.14
N GLY A 326 11.21 -1.15 -24.28
CA GLY A 326 10.28 -0.09 -24.64
C GLY A 326 10.94 1.28 -24.75
N PHE A 327 10.39 2.12 -25.61
CA PHE A 327 10.72 3.52 -25.75
C PHE A 327 9.56 4.40 -25.32
N GLY A 328 9.86 5.56 -24.75
CA GLY A 328 8.83 6.47 -24.26
C GLY A 328 9.21 7.94 -24.31
N VAL A 329 8.18 8.77 -24.30
CA VAL A 329 8.26 10.23 -24.24
C VAL A 329 7.35 10.72 -23.11
N ARG A 330 7.88 11.57 -22.23
CA ARG A 330 7.08 12.43 -21.35
C ARG A 330 7.06 13.83 -21.91
N ASN A 331 5.89 14.43 -21.99
CA ASN A 331 5.72 15.86 -22.19
C ASN A 331 5.30 16.49 -20.86
N THR A 332 6.14 17.37 -20.34
CA THR A 332 5.90 18.06 -19.07
C THR A 332 5.49 19.49 -19.35
N PHE A 333 4.31 19.85 -18.86
CA PHE A 333 3.73 21.17 -18.93
C PHE A 333 3.82 21.83 -17.56
N THR A 334 4.19 23.10 -17.51
CA THR A 334 4.26 23.87 -16.25
C THR A 334 3.37 25.11 -16.35
N ALA A 335 2.69 25.43 -15.26
CA ALA A 335 1.93 26.66 -15.09
C ALA A 335 2.45 27.43 -13.84
N PRO A 336 2.35 28.77 -13.81
CA PRO A 336 2.83 29.58 -12.69
C PRO A 336 1.87 29.60 -11.49
N GLU A 337 0.85 28.73 -11.49
CA GLU A 337 -0.20 28.74 -10.48
C GLU A 337 0.32 28.25 -9.13
N VAL A 338 0.01 29.03 -8.09
CA VAL A 338 0.50 28.79 -6.71
C VAL A 338 -0.61 28.32 -5.76
N THR A 339 -1.81 28.03 -6.27
CA THR A 339 -2.88 27.45 -5.45
C THR A 339 -3.43 26.21 -6.13
N ALA A 340 -3.89 25.24 -5.34
CA ALA A 340 -4.50 24.01 -5.84
C ALA A 340 -5.67 24.31 -6.80
N SER A 341 -6.58 25.21 -6.41
CA SER A 341 -7.76 25.55 -7.23
C SER A 341 -7.39 26.19 -8.58
N ALA A 342 -6.36 27.04 -8.62
CA ALA A 342 -5.90 27.66 -9.85
C ALA A 342 -5.17 26.64 -10.74
N CYS A 343 -4.35 25.77 -10.14
CA CYS A 343 -3.67 24.70 -10.85
C CYS A 343 -4.65 23.72 -11.51
N ASP A 344 -5.73 23.37 -10.81
CA ASP A 344 -6.74 22.46 -11.33
C ASP A 344 -7.54 23.06 -12.51
N ALA A 345 -7.62 24.38 -12.58
CA ALA A 345 -8.33 25.10 -13.63
C ALA A 345 -7.49 25.39 -14.89
N VAL A 346 -6.22 24.96 -14.94
CA VAL A 346 -5.31 25.25 -16.06
C VAL A 346 -5.80 24.60 -17.37
N ASP A 347 -5.91 25.40 -18.44
CA ASP A 347 -6.07 24.89 -19.80
C ASP A 347 -4.72 24.52 -20.40
N TRP A 348 -4.33 23.26 -20.24
CA TRP A 348 -3.06 22.74 -20.74
C TRP A 348 -2.91 22.81 -22.28
N ASN A 349 -3.99 23.00 -23.05
CA ASN A 349 -3.87 23.26 -24.50
C ASN A 349 -3.14 24.58 -24.79
N ALA A 350 -3.26 25.58 -23.92
CA ALA A 350 -2.57 26.86 -24.07
C ALA A 350 -1.05 26.75 -23.83
N HIS A 351 -0.58 25.63 -23.27
CA HIS A 351 0.82 25.43 -22.86
C HIS A 351 1.63 24.52 -23.79
N VAL A 352 1.04 24.03 -24.90
CA VAL A 352 1.72 23.12 -25.86
C VAL A 352 2.97 23.72 -26.50
N GLY A 353 3.12 25.05 -26.51
CA GLY A 353 4.28 25.75 -27.06
C GLY A 353 5.50 25.82 -26.14
N SER A 354 5.37 25.43 -24.87
CA SER A 354 6.42 25.54 -23.84
C SER A 354 6.54 24.23 -23.05
N VAL A 355 6.68 23.13 -23.77
CA VAL A 355 6.76 21.77 -23.22
C VAL A 355 8.21 21.33 -23.10
N ALA A 356 8.59 20.88 -21.90
CA ALA A 356 9.82 20.13 -21.69
C ALA A 356 9.57 18.66 -22.03
N GLN A 357 10.58 17.96 -22.57
CA GLN A 357 10.46 16.56 -22.94
C GLN A 357 11.43 15.68 -22.17
N GLN A 358 10.95 14.54 -21.69
CA GLN A 358 11.78 13.45 -21.20
C GLN A 358 11.73 12.32 -22.24
N LEU A 359 12.89 11.89 -22.73
CA LEU A 359 12.99 10.66 -23.52
C LEU A 359 13.37 9.50 -22.60
N THR A 360 12.81 8.31 -22.87
CA THR A 360 13.04 7.14 -22.04
C THR A 360 13.27 5.88 -22.87
N THR A 361 14.26 5.09 -22.45
CA THR A 361 14.44 3.71 -22.90
C THR A 361 14.37 2.80 -21.70
N ARG A 362 13.61 1.71 -21.81
CA ARG A 362 13.36 0.78 -20.71
C ARG A 362 13.61 -0.65 -21.16
N VAL A 363 14.25 -1.45 -20.32
CA VAL A 363 14.31 -2.92 -20.44
C VAL A 363 13.69 -3.53 -19.20
N LYS A 364 12.55 -4.20 -19.36
CA LYS A 364 11.80 -4.86 -18.28
C LYS A 364 11.80 -6.36 -18.47
N THR A 365 12.27 -7.09 -17.48
CA THR A 365 12.10 -8.54 -17.38
C THR A 365 11.10 -8.87 -16.27
N ALA A 366 10.89 -10.16 -15.98
CA ALA A 366 10.07 -10.58 -14.85
C ALA A 366 10.61 -10.04 -13.50
N ASN A 367 11.92 -9.90 -13.35
CA ASN A 367 12.56 -9.59 -12.06
C ASN A 367 13.42 -8.32 -12.10
N SER A 368 13.38 -7.55 -13.18
CA SER A 368 14.18 -6.33 -13.28
C SER A 368 13.51 -5.29 -14.17
N ASN A 369 13.79 -4.03 -13.89
CA ASN A 369 13.42 -2.90 -14.73
C ASN A 369 14.60 -1.94 -14.79
N THR A 370 15.19 -1.73 -15.96
CA THR A 370 16.28 -0.77 -16.17
C THR A 370 15.80 0.32 -17.10
N THR A 371 15.92 1.58 -16.67
CA THR A 371 15.41 2.76 -17.37
C THR A 371 16.53 3.78 -17.53
N SER A 372 16.63 4.36 -18.72
CA SER A 372 17.43 5.55 -19.00
C SER A 372 16.48 6.72 -19.26
N GLN A 373 16.64 7.82 -18.54
CA GLN A 373 15.80 9.02 -18.67
C GLN A 373 16.67 10.21 -19.08
N HIS A 374 16.21 10.97 -20.07
CA HIS A 374 16.92 12.12 -20.65
C HIS A 374 16.00 13.32 -20.73
N PHE A 375 16.34 14.41 -20.05
CA PHE A 375 15.49 15.59 -19.89
C PHE A 375 15.97 16.74 -20.79
N PHE A 376 15.06 17.22 -21.62
CA PHE A 376 15.24 18.29 -22.60
C PHE A 376 14.35 19.48 -22.25
N THR A 377 14.85 20.68 -22.49
CA THR A 377 14.15 21.92 -22.11
C THR A 377 13.03 22.30 -23.08
N ASN A 378 13.07 21.76 -24.30
CA ASN A 378 12.08 22.01 -25.33
C ASN A 378 11.99 20.82 -26.31
N THR A 379 10.90 20.76 -27.06
CA THR A 379 10.63 19.70 -28.04
C THR A 379 11.44 19.84 -29.34
N GLY A 380 12.08 20.98 -29.57
CA GLY A 380 12.98 21.21 -30.70
C GLY A 380 14.29 20.43 -30.56
N ASP A 381 14.78 20.26 -29.33
CA ASP A 381 16.00 19.51 -29.03
C ASP A 381 15.87 18.02 -29.36
N THR A 382 14.65 17.47 -29.26
CA THR A 382 14.36 16.04 -29.52
C THR A 382 13.84 15.78 -30.94
N GLY A 383 13.25 16.79 -31.58
CA GLY A 383 12.52 16.63 -32.85
C GLY A 383 11.16 15.91 -32.72
N LEU A 384 10.69 15.66 -31.50
CA LEU A 384 9.47 14.90 -31.21
C LEU A 384 8.28 15.78 -30.79
N ALA A 385 8.23 17.03 -31.29
CA ALA A 385 7.13 17.96 -31.02
C ALA A 385 5.75 17.47 -31.50
N HIS A 386 5.71 16.55 -32.46
CA HIS A 386 4.47 15.94 -32.95
C HIS A 386 3.83 14.95 -31.95
N LEU A 387 4.59 14.53 -30.92
CA LEU A 387 4.13 13.65 -29.85
C LEU A 387 3.60 14.41 -28.63
N VAL A 388 3.34 15.71 -28.74
CA VAL A 388 2.78 16.55 -27.67
C VAL A 388 1.26 16.61 -27.80
N LYS A 389 0.55 16.29 -26.73
CA LYS A 389 -0.91 16.33 -26.58
C LYS A 389 -1.61 15.55 -27.69
N VAL A 390 -1.23 14.30 -27.86
CA VAL A 390 -1.72 13.42 -28.92
C VAL A 390 -2.99 12.70 -28.52
N ASN A 391 -3.70 12.19 -29.52
CA ASN A 391 -4.65 11.11 -29.30
C ASN A 391 -3.90 9.78 -29.50
N PRO A 392 -3.73 8.96 -28.46
CA PRO A 392 -2.90 7.75 -28.55
C PRO A 392 -3.48 6.70 -29.52
N ALA A 393 -4.78 6.75 -29.84
CA ALA A 393 -5.37 5.90 -30.89
C ALA A 393 -4.85 6.22 -32.30
N ASN A 394 -4.23 7.39 -32.50
CA ASN A 394 -3.67 7.84 -33.78
C ASN A 394 -2.15 7.66 -33.87
N ILE A 395 -1.51 7.12 -32.84
CA ILE A 395 -0.06 6.92 -32.78
C ILE A 395 0.24 5.43 -32.93
N GLU A 396 1.13 5.10 -33.86
CA GLU A 396 1.67 3.74 -33.98
C GLU A 396 2.83 3.56 -33.00
N ALA A 397 2.90 2.42 -32.31
CA ALA A 397 3.95 2.18 -31.31
C ALA A 397 5.37 2.37 -31.87
N SER A 398 5.60 2.04 -33.14
CA SER A 398 6.90 2.20 -33.81
C SER A 398 7.36 3.64 -33.98
N GLU A 399 6.49 4.65 -33.81
CA GLU A 399 6.92 6.05 -33.82
C GLU A 399 7.92 6.34 -32.70
N LEU A 400 7.77 5.66 -31.55
CA LEU A 400 8.69 5.78 -30.42
C LEU A 400 10.05 5.11 -30.66
N ASP A 401 10.22 4.32 -31.74
CA ASP A 401 11.53 3.78 -32.14
C ASP A 401 12.54 4.90 -32.45
N ALA A 402 12.07 6.12 -32.71
CA ALA A 402 12.90 7.31 -32.84
C ALA A 402 13.78 7.59 -31.59
N VAL A 403 13.46 7.00 -30.43
CA VAL A 403 14.22 7.15 -29.18
C VAL A 403 15.33 6.10 -29.02
N ASN A 404 15.41 5.10 -29.90
CA ASN A 404 16.33 3.95 -29.77
C ASN A 404 17.84 4.28 -29.85
N PHE A 405 18.20 5.54 -30.13
CA PHE A 405 19.58 6.02 -30.11
C PHE A 405 20.14 6.16 -28.69
N ILE A 406 19.27 6.20 -27.67
CA ILE A 406 19.65 6.22 -26.26
C ILE A 406 19.95 4.79 -25.82
N SER A 407 21.10 4.58 -25.18
CA SER A 407 21.48 3.26 -24.67
C SER A 407 20.60 2.81 -23.51
N THR A 408 20.26 1.52 -23.49
CA THR A 408 19.61 0.84 -22.37
C THR A 408 20.59 0.35 -21.31
N ASP A 409 21.91 0.49 -21.55
CA ASP A 409 22.93 0.07 -20.60
C ASP A 409 22.91 0.96 -19.35
N PHE A 410 22.71 0.35 -18.18
CA PHE A 410 22.74 1.04 -16.90
C PHE A 410 24.06 1.78 -16.68
N ALA A 411 25.21 1.26 -17.15
CA ALA A 411 26.51 1.89 -16.95
C ALA A 411 26.83 3.02 -17.94
N ASN A 412 25.96 3.30 -18.92
CA ASN A 412 26.21 4.34 -19.91
C ASN A 412 26.05 5.74 -19.31
N GLU A 413 26.98 6.63 -19.63
CA GLU A 413 27.03 8.03 -19.15
C GLU A 413 26.82 9.06 -20.27
N ASP A 414 26.46 8.63 -21.48
CA ASP A 414 26.22 9.55 -22.60
C ASP A 414 24.96 10.38 -22.33
N ALA A 415 25.08 11.70 -22.50
CA ALA A 415 23.96 12.62 -22.26
C ALA A 415 22.96 12.70 -23.42
N TYR A 416 23.36 12.30 -24.62
CA TYR A 416 22.56 12.38 -25.85
C TYR A 416 21.91 13.76 -26.10
N GLY A 417 22.61 14.84 -25.71
CA GLY A 417 22.13 16.22 -25.86
C GLY A 417 21.15 16.68 -24.77
N ALA A 418 20.80 15.83 -23.81
CA ALA A 418 19.93 16.19 -22.69
C ALA A 418 20.64 17.12 -21.69
N ALA A 419 19.86 18.00 -21.06
CA ALA A 419 20.36 18.88 -20.00
C ALA A 419 20.65 18.12 -18.70
N LEU A 420 19.78 17.14 -18.40
CA LEU A 420 19.92 16.22 -17.27
C LEU A 420 19.64 14.79 -17.76
N TRP A 421 20.23 13.82 -17.10
CA TRP A 421 19.91 12.41 -17.35
C TRP A 421 20.06 11.59 -16.07
N SER A 422 19.31 10.50 -16.01
CA SER A 422 19.42 9.49 -14.96
C SER A 422 19.39 8.08 -15.57
N ARG A 423 20.03 7.15 -14.87
CA ARG A 423 19.94 5.71 -15.09
C ARG A 423 19.37 5.10 -13.84
N ILE A 424 18.34 4.28 -13.98
CA ILE A 424 17.62 3.67 -12.87
C ILE A 424 17.58 2.17 -13.12
N GLN A 425 18.06 1.37 -12.18
CA GLN A 425 17.93 -0.08 -12.22
C GLN A 425 17.22 -0.56 -10.96
N SER A 426 16.05 -1.16 -11.16
CA SER A 426 15.31 -1.87 -10.13
C SER A 426 15.45 -3.37 -10.33
N VAL A 427 15.86 -4.08 -9.28
CA VAL A 427 15.90 -5.54 -9.21
C VAL A 427 14.88 -5.99 -8.17
N MET A 428 13.95 -6.84 -8.58
CA MET A 428 12.90 -7.40 -7.73
C MET A 428 13.38 -8.71 -7.10
N HIS A 429 13.08 -8.90 -5.81
CA HIS A 429 13.41 -10.10 -5.04
C HIS A 429 14.86 -10.59 -5.23
N PRO A 430 15.88 -9.73 -5.07
CA PRO A 430 17.28 -10.15 -5.24
C PRO A 430 17.72 -11.20 -4.20
N SER A 431 17.03 -11.29 -3.07
CA SER A 431 17.17 -12.32 -2.04
C SER A 431 15.82 -12.56 -1.35
N SER A 432 15.75 -13.55 -0.46
CA SER A 432 14.50 -13.88 0.26
C SER A 432 14.03 -12.78 1.21
N ASP A 433 14.95 -11.96 1.73
CA ASP A 433 14.70 -10.90 2.70
C ASP A 433 14.53 -9.51 2.05
N VAL A 434 14.92 -9.35 0.78
CA VAL A 434 14.88 -8.08 0.07
C VAL A 434 13.80 -8.10 -1.01
N ALA A 435 12.82 -7.21 -0.92
CA ALA A 435 11.74 -7.09 -1.89
C ALA A 435 12.22 -6.40 -3.18
N GLN A 436 13.03 -5.35 -3.06
CA GLN A 436 13.50 -4.57 -4.19
C GLN A 436 14.82 -3.85 -3.88
N VAL A 437 15.71 -3.77 -4.85
CA VAL A 437 16.83 -2.82 -4.85
C VAL A 437 16.70 -1.91 -6.04
N THR A 438 16.58 -0.61 -5.81
CA THR A 438 16.61 0.42 -6.85
C THR A 438 17.92 1.18 -6.74
N THR A 439 18.72 1.19 -7.79
CA THR A 439 19.97 1.96 -7.88
C THR A 439 19.82 3.00 -8.97
N THR A 440 20.18 4.24 -8.66
CA THR A 440 20.16 5.37 -9.60
C THR A 440 21.53 6.00 -9.69
N HIS A 441 21.91 6.44 -10.89
CA HIS A 441 22.97 7.43 -11.05
C HIS A 441 22.63 8.46 -12.11
N THR A 442 23.31 9.60 -12.05
CA THR A 442 22.93 10.82 -12.78
C THR A 442 24.12 11.50 -13.41
N ASN A 443 23.85 12.51 -14.24
CA ASN A 443 24.84 13.36 -14.86
C ASN A 443 25.71 14.18 -13.89
N THR A 444 25.33 14.30 -12.62
CA THR A 444 26.15 14.93 -11.56
C THR A 444 27.08 13.95 -10.87
N ASN A 445 27.15 12.70 -11.35
CA ASN A 445 27.84 11.58 -10.71
C ASN A 445 27.31 11.28 -9.29
N ALA A 446 26.09 11.70 -8.98
CA ALA A 446 25.39 11.31 -7.77
C ALA A 446 24.83 9.89 -7.95
N TRP A 447 25.21 8.98 -7.06
CA TRP A 447 24.70 7.61 -7.01
C TRP A 447 23.87 7.40 -5.75
N SER A 448 22.67 6.87 -5.92
CA SER A 448 21.78 6.49 -4.81
C SER A 448 21.31 5.05 -4.95
N ARG A 449 21.02 4.42 -3.81
CA ARG A 449 20.44 3.09 -3.74
C ARG A 449 19.40 3.06 -2.64
N THR A 450 18.23 2.55 -2.97
CA THR A 450 17.18 2.22 -2.01
C THR A 450 17.00 0.72 -1.99
N THR A 451 17.30 0.10 -0.85
CA THR A 451 17.02 -1.31 -0.59
C THR A 451 15.74 -1.38 0.23
N THR A 452 14.73 -2.03 -0.32
CA THR A 452 13.45 -2.24 0.35
C THR A 452 13.35 -3.71 0.76
N TYR A 453 13.19 -3.95 2.05
CA TYR A 453 13.11 -5.27 2.63
C TYR A 453 11.68 -5.82 2.59
N THR A 454 11.55 -7.14 2.62
CA THR A 454 10.25 -7.83 2.62
C THR A 454 9.39 -7.51 3.84
N ASN A 455 10.01 -7.03 4.93
CA ASN A 455 9.32 -6.59 6.16
C ASN A 455 8.92 -5.10 6.15
N GLY A 456 8.93 -4.44 4.99
CA GLY A 456 8.55 -3.03 4.86
C GLY A 456 9.68 -2.02 5.12
N LYS A 457 10.70 -2.34 5.94
CA LYS A 457 11.82 -1.42 6.17
C LYS A 457 12.55 -1.10 4.87
N TYR A 458 13.18 0.06 4.83
CA TYR A 458 14.04 0.44 3.73
C TYR A 458 15.32 1.10 4.23
N VAL A 459 16.36 1.05 3.41
CA VAL A 459 17.61 1.76 3.64
C VAL A 459 17.96 2.54 2.39
N GLU A 460 18.26 3.82 2.57
CA GLU A 460 18.83 4.68 1.54
C GLU A 460 20.34 4.82 1.72
N GLN A 461 21.07 4.67 0.63
CA GLN A 461 22.52 4.76 0.59
C GLN A 461 22.97 5.65 -0.56
N CYS A 462 24.07 6.34 -0.35
CA CYS A 462 24.77 7.08 -1.40
C CYS A 462 26.09 6.38 -1.75
N SER A 463 26.54 6.57 -2.99
CA SER A 463 27.88 6.19 -3.43
C SER A 463 28.58 7.37 -4.07
N TYR A 464 29.88 7.46 -3.81
CA TYR A 464 30.75 8.58 -4.18
C TYR A 464 31.91 8.16 -5.08
N ASP A 465 31.93 6.89 -5.50
CA ASP A 465 33.00 6.26 -6.26
C ASP A 465 32.50 5.42 -7.44
N GLY A 466 31.32 5.78 -7.97
CA GLY A 466 30.69 5.11 -9.11
C GLY A 466 30.00 3.82 -8.73
N GLY A 467 29.31 3.79 -7.58
CA GLY A 467 28.52 2.64 -7.12
C GLY A 467 29.35 1.50 -6.51
N LYS A 468 30.64 1.70 -6.23
CA LYS A 468 31.53 0.64 -5.70
C LYS A 468 31.41 0.49 -4.19
N ASN A 469 31.37 1.60 -3.46
CA ASN A 469 31.15 1.64 -2.02
C ASN A 469 29.88 2.44 -1.69
N TRP A 470 29.13 1.96 -0.68
CA TRP A 470 27.85 2.51 -0.28
C TRP A 470 27.87 2.91 1.19
N THR A 471 27.44 4.12 1.48
CA THR A 471 27.29 4.64 2.85
C THR A 471 25.84 5.04 3.07
N ALA A 472 25.35 4.95 4.31
CA ALA A 472 24.01 5.45 4.65
C ALA A 472 23.87 6.91 4.18
N LYS A 473 22.73 7.24 3.57
CA LYS A 473 22.42 8.60 3.13
C LYS A 473 22.34 9.52 4.35
N ALA A 474 23.02 10.66 4.29
CA ALA A 474 23.01 11.68 5.32
C ALA A 474 22.53 13.00 4.70
N GLY A 475 21.32 13.44 5.05
CA GLY A 475 20.67 14.62 4.45
C GLY A 475 19.78 14.29 3.25
N GLY A 476 19.33 15.32 2.53
CA GLY A 476 18.31 15.22 1.49
C GLY A 476 18.77 14.63 0.15
N THR A 477 20.06 14.72 -0.20
CA THR A 477 20.58 14.33 -1.52
C THR A 477 21.85 13.48 -1.43
N CYS A 478 22.19 12.78 -2.52
CA CYS A 478 23.46 12.06 -2.69
C CYS A 478 24.47 12.86 -3.55
N GLU A 479 24.28 14.18 -3.65
CA GLU A 479 25.22 15.06 -4.34
C GLU A 479 26.43 15.35 -3.42
N GLN A 480 27.62 15.46 -4.01
CA GLN A 480 28.87 15.76 -3.29
C GLN A 480 29.05 17.25 -3.00
#